data_AF-A0A7V3KZH8-F1
#
_entry.id   AF-A0A7V3KZH8-F1
#
_cell.length_a   1.000
_cell.length_b   1.000
_cell.length_c   1.000
_cell.angle_alpha   90.00
_cell.angle_beta   90.00
_cell.angle_gamma   90.00
#
_symmetry.space_group_name_H-M   'P 1'
#
loop_
_entity.id
_entity.type
_entity.pdbx_description
1 polymer ?
#
loop_
_entity_poly.entity_id
_entity_poly.type
_entity_poly.pdbx_seq_one_letter_code
_entity_poly.pdbx_strand_id
1 'polypeptide(L)'
;MMKTSDKGGRRAKNFWVLFIVMALLGIGGGCEQVSKPEIRKPGPLQIVVPAGTPIPEYHAPAERWRIQHSKAISQKDFSERECLLCHNPQTGCQKCHKYVAAKEINLAEAAFIWASEGKDGK
;
A
#
# COMPACT_ATOMS: atom_id res chain seq x y z
N MET A 1 -16.05 66.96 -19.37
CA MET A 1 -15.57 66.06 -18.29
C MET A 1 -15.73 64.62 -18.75
N MET A 2 -14.66 63.95 -19.19
CA MET A 2 -14.68 62.53 -19.59
C MET A 2 -14.19 61.66 -18.43
N LYS A 3 -15.02 60.72 -17.97
CA LYS A 3 -14.69 59.71 -16.96
C LYS A 3 -13.99 58.53 -17.64
N THR A 4 -12.70 58.35 -17.40
CA THR A 4 -11.95 57.18 -17.84
C THR A 4 -12.41 55.94 -17.06
N SER A 5 -12.90 54.93 -17.78
CA SER A 5 -13.45 53.70 -17.23
C SER A 5 -12.33 52.76 -16.80
N ASP A 6 -12.18 52.58 -15.49
CA ASP A 6 -11.24 51.67 -14.82
C ASP A 6 -11.65 50.20 -15.02
N LYS A 7 -11.42 49.68 -16.23
CA LYS A 7 -11.65 48.26 -16.58
C LYS A 7 -10.38 47.40 -16.49
N GLY A 8 -9.20 48.03 -16.39
CA GLY A 8 -7.90 47.35 -16.36
C GLY A 8 -7.62 46.63 -15.04
N GLY A 9 -7.91 47.27 -13.89
CA GLY A 9 -7.62 46.69 -12.57
C GLY A 9 -8.44 45.45 -12.23
N ARG A 10 -9.64 45.30 -12.80
CA ARG A 10 -10.55 44.18 -12.52
C ARG A 10 -10.10 42.87 -13.20
N ARG A 11 -9.52 42.95 -14.41
CA ARG A 11 -8.95 41.77 -15.10
C ARG A 11 -7.67 41.27 -14.43
N ALA A 12 -6.80 42.18 -14.00
CA ALA A 12 -5.55 41.83 -13.32
C ALA A 12 -5.79 41.14 -11.97
N LYS A 13 -6.77 41.62 -11.17
CA LYS A 13 -7.16 40.96 -9.91
C LYS A 13 -7.70 39.54 -10.13
N ASN A 14 -8.49 39.31 -11.18
CA ASN A 14 -9.04 37.99 -11.48
C ASN A 14 -7.94 36.99 -11.89
N PHE A 15 -6.93 37.44 -12.64
CA PHE A 15 -5.77 36.61 -12.98
C PHE A 15 -4.95 36.22 -11.75
N TRP A 16 -4.76 37.16 -10.83
CA TRP A 16 -3.99 36.91 -9.60
C TRP A 16 -4.70 35.93 -8.66
N VAL A 17 -6.03 36.04 -8.54
CA VAL A 17 -6.86 35.07 -7.80
C VAL A 17 -6.79 33.69 -8.43
N LEU A 18 -6.89 33.59 -9.76
CA LEU A 18 -6.81 32.30 -10.47
C LEU A 18 -5.45 31.62 -10.27
N PHE A 19 -4.36 32.42 -10.30
CA PHE A 19 -3.01 31.94 -10.07
C PHE A 19 -2.83 31.41 -8.64
N ILE A 20 -3.38 32.12 -7.63
CA ILE A 20 -3.37 31.64 -6.24
C ILE A 20 -4.14 30.34 -6.08
N VAL A 21 -5.33 30.24 -6.69
CA VAL A 21 -6.15 29.02 -6.61
C VAL A 21 -5.41 27.83 -7.26
N MET A 22 -4.79 28.03 -8.42
CA MET A 22 -3.96 27.01 -9.07
C MET A 22 -2.72 26.63 -8.24
N ALA A 23 -2.05 27.60 -7.63
CA ALA A 23 -0.90 27.34 -6.76
C ALA A 23 -1.30 26.55 -5.50
N LEU A 24 -2.43 26.90 -4.87
CA LEU A 24 -2.94 26.17 -3.70
C LEU A 24 -3.37 24.74 -4.05
N LEU A 25 -3.97 24.53 -5.22
CA LEU A 25 -4.32 23.19 -5.70
C LEU A 25 -3.07 22.35 -6.06
N GLY A 26 -2.00 22.98 -6.55
CA GLY A 26 -0.75 22.30 -6.89
C GLY A 26 0.05 21.81 -5.67
N ILE A 27 -0.07 22.46 -4.52
CA ILE A 27 0.66 22.09 -3.29
C ILE A 27 0.05 20.85 -2.60
N GLY A 28 -1.22 20.53 -2.86
CA GLY A 28 -1.92 19.40 -2.24
C GLY A 28 -1.58 18.02 -2.83
N GLY A 29 -0.86 17.95 -3.94
CA GLY A 29 -0.55 16.70 -4.66
C GLY A 29 0.80 16.06 -4.31
N GLY A 30 1.35 16.33 -3.12
CA GLY A 30 2.65 15.80 -2.71
C GLY A 30 2.69 14.26 -2.72
N CYS A 31 3.83 13.69 -3.14
CA CYS A 31 4.06 12.25 -3.07
C CYS A 31 3.97 11.78 -1.61
N GLU A 32 2.93 11.00 -1.29
CA GLU A 32 2.83 10.38 0.03
C GLU A 32 3.92 9.30 0.16
N GLN A 33 4.93 9.58 0.98
CA GLN A 33 6.02 8.64 1.24
C GLN A 33 5.50 7.52 2.15
N VAL A 34 5.02 6.43 1.52
CA VAL A 34 4.58 5.25 2.25
C VAL A 34 5.78 4.57 2.91
N SER A 35 5.71 4.35 4.22
CA SER A 35 6.74 3.61 4.94
C SER A 35 6.76 2.13 4.51
N LYS A 36 7.95 1.55 4.55
CA LYS A 36 8.12 0.12 4.26
C LYS A 36 7.27 -0.71 5.24
N PRO A 37 6.53 -1.72 4.77
CA PRO A 37 5.84 -2.68 5.62
C PRO A 37 6.81 -3.35 6.59
N GLU A 38 6.46 -3.36 7.87
CA GLU A 38 7.24 -3.97 8.93
C GLU A 38 6.39 -4.98 9.70
N ILE A 39 7.04 -6.05 10.16
CA ILE A 39 6.40 -7.08 10.99
C ILE A 39 6.17 -6.48 12.38
N ARG A 40 4.91 -6.48 12.86
CA ARG A 40 4.52 -6.00 14.20
C ARG A 40 4.80 -4.52 14.50
N LYS A 41 5.12 -3.69 13.52
CA LYS A 41 5.16 -2.22 13.70
C LYS A 41 3.93 -1.54 13.11
N PRO A 42 3.42 -0.47 13.74
CA PRO A 42 2.24 0.23 13.25
C PRO A 42 2.51 0.96 11.93
N GLY A 43 1.50 0.98 11.05
CA GLY A 43 1.53 1.68 9.76
C GLY A 43 0.42 1.23 8.82
N PRO A 44 0.15 1.98 7.73
CA PRO A 44 -0.94 1.68 6.79
C PRO A 44 -0.77 0.33 6.08
N LEU A 45 0.47 -0.18 6.02
CA LEU A 45 0.82 -1.48 5.45
C LEU A 45 1.39 -2.44 6.51
N GLN A 46 0.94 -2.34 7.76
CA GLN A 46 1.37 -3.28 8.81
C GLN A 46 1.08 -4.73 8.41
N ILE A 47 2.08 -5.59 8.60
CA ILE A 47 1.94 -7.04 8.47
C ILE A 47 1.52 -7.59 9.82
N VAL A 48 0.33 -8.22 9.84
CA VAL A 48 -0.24 -8.83 11.03
C VAL A 48 -0.02 -10.33 10.96
N VAL A 49 0.74 -10.87 11.93
CA VAL A 49 0.88 -12.31 12.16
C VAL A 49 0.26 -12.58 13.52
N PRO A 50 -0.79 -13.42 13.62
CA PRO A 50 -1.40 -13.76 14.89
C PRO A 50 -0.37 -14.22 15.93
N ALA A 51 -0.58 -13.83 17.18
CA ALA A 51 0.26 -14.30 18.27
C ALA A 51 0.12 -15.83 18.40
N GLY A 52 1.25 -16.54 18.50
CA GLY A 52 1.25 -18.00 18.61
C GLY A 52 1.24 -18.76 17.28
N THR A 53 1.29 -18.08 16.11
CA THR A 53 1.54 -18.78 14.84
C THR A 53 2.88 -19.51 14.90
N PRO A 54 2.89 -20.86 14.81
CA PRO A 54 4.14 -21.62 14.86
C PRO A 54 4.98 -21.24 13.64
N ILE A 55 6.21 -20.78 13.90
CA ILE A 55 7.21 -20.52 12.86
C ILE A 55 8.04 -21.81 12.76
N PRO A 56 7.97 -22.56 11.65
CA PRO A 56 8.82 -23.73 11.48
C PRO A 56 10.30 -23.32 11.56
N GLU A 57 11.18 -24.21 12.02
CA GLU A 57 12.61 -23.87 12.16
C GLU A 57 13.26 -23.46 10.83
N TYR A 58 12.80 -24.03 9.71
CA TYR A 58 13.23 -23.63 8.37
C TYR A 58 12.75 -22.23 7.95
N HIS A 59 11.91 -21.58 8.75
CA HIS A 59 11.52 -20.17 8.59
C HIS A 59 12.43 -19.18 9.33
N ALA A 60 13.39 -19.67 10.11
CA ALA A 60 14.35 -18.83 10.79
C ALA A 60 15.57 -18.49 9.89
N PRO A 61 16.01 -17.22 9.81
CA PRO A 61 15.32 -16.03 10.31
C PRO A 61 14.18 -15.59 9.38
N ALA A 62 13.09 -15.05 9.94
CA ALA A 62 11.92 -14.61 9.16
C ALA A 62 12.28 -13.55 8.09
N GLU A 63 13.30 -12.73 8.36
CA GLU A 63 13.79 -11.70 7.44
C GLU A 63 14.26 -12.27 6.10
N ARG A 64 14.77 -13.51 6.09
CA ARG A 64 15.19 -14.23 4.88
C ARG A 64 14.03 -14.39 3.91
N TRP A 65 12.89 -14.84 4.43
CA TRP A 65 11.70 -15.13 3.62
C TRP A 65 11.11 -13.86 3.02
N ARG A 66 11.22 -12.72 3.70
CA ARG A 66 10.74 -11.43 3.19
C ARG A 66 11.32 -11.05 1.82
N ILE A 67 12.57 -11.42 1.53
CA ILE A 67 13.25 -11.08 0.27
C ILE A 67 13.53 -12.29 -0.63
N GLN A 68 13.47 -13.52 -0.11
CA GLN A 68 13.84 -14.73 -0.86
C GLN A 68 12.67 -15.65 -1.22
N HIS A 69 11.44 -15.40 -0.73
CA HIS A 69 10.30 -16.29 -1.02
C HIS A 69 10.04 -16.45 -2.52
N SER A 70 10.20 -15.39 -3.31
CA SER A 70 10.04 -15.45 -4.77
C SER A 70 11.05 -16.39 -5.43
N LYS A 71 12.29 -16.43 -4.91
CA LYS A 71 13.32 -17.37 -5.36
C LYS A 71 12.91 -18.81 -5.06
N ALA A 72 12.48 -19.09 -3.83
CA ALA A 72 12.02 -20.43 -3.43
C ALA A 72 10.85 -20.91 -4.31
N ILE A 73 9.91 -20.02 -4.64
CA ILE A 73 8.81 -20.31 -5.57
C ILE A 73 9.33 -20.57 -6.99
N SER A 74 10.23 -19.72 -7.50
CA SER A 74 10.79 -19.89 -8.84
C SER A 74 11.60 -21.18 -9.01
N GLN A 75 12.24 -21.63 -7.93
CA GLN A 75 13.04 -22.86 -7.89
C GLN A 75 12.19 -24.11 -7.64
N LYS A 76 10.88 -23.95 -7.37
CA LYS A 76 9.94 -25.01 -7.02
C LYS A 76 10.26 -25.71 -5.70
N ASP A 77 10.98 -25.04 -4.80
CA ASP A 77 11.18 -25.50 -3.42
C ASP A 77 9.86 -25.41 -2.64
N PHE A 78 9.02 -24.43 -3.00
CA PHE A 78 7.67 -24.22 -2.50
C PHE A 78 6.77 -23.72 -3.62
N SER A 79 5.47 -23.94 -3.49
CA SER A 79 4.43 -23.34 -4.32
C SER A 79 3.75 -22.18 -3.59
N GLU A 80 3.13 -21.27 -4.35
CA GLU A 80 2.26 -20.22 -3.77
C GLU A 80 1.17 -20.84 -2.88
N ARG A 81 0.62 -21.99 -3.29
CA ARG A 81 -0.41 -22.72 -2.54
C ARG A 81 0.08 -23.13 -1.15
N GLU A 82 1.29 -23.66 -1.03
CA GLU A 82 1.86 -24.10 0.25
C GLU A 82 2.07 -22.92 1.22
N CYS A 83 2.48 -21.76 0.71
CA CYS A 83 2.58 -20.55 1.54
C CYS A 83 1.21 -20.15 2.12
N LEU A 84 0.14 -20.26 1.33
CA LEU A 84 -1.21 -19.82 1.72
C LEU A 84 -1.92 -20.75 2.72
N LEU A 85 -1.37 -21.94 2.98
CA LEU A 85 -1.86 -22.83 4.04
C LEU A 85 -1.67 -22.22 5.43
N CYS A 86 -0.63 -21.41 5.61
CA CYS A 86 -0.29 -20.81 6.91
C CYS A 86 -0.29 -19.28 6.87
N HIS A 87 -0.29 -18.66 5.69
CA HIS A 87 -0.29 -17.21 5.53
C HIS A 87 -1.58 -16.69 4.91
N ASN A 88 -2.23 -15.76 5.60
CA ASN A 88 -3.33 -14.98 5.04
C ASN A 88 -2.77 -13.91 4.08
N PRO A 89 -3.14 -13.94 2.79
CA PRO A 89 -2.61 -13.01 1.82
C PRO A 89 -3.01 -11.56 2.13
N GLN A 90 -4.19 -11.32 2.71
CA GLN A 90 -4.73 -9.96 2.94
C GLN A 90 -3.99 -9.21 4.07
N THR A 91 -3.59 -9.93 5.11
CA THR A 91 -2.91 -9.36 6.28
C THR A 91 -1.39 -9.44 6.18
N GLY A 92 -0.86 -10.26 5.27
CA GLY A 92 0.57 -10.45 5.04
C GLY A 92 1.03 -10.09 3.64
N CYS A 93 0.91 -11.02 2.69
CA CYS A 93 1.53 -10.96 1.36
C CYS A 93 1.18 -9.66 0.61
N GLN A 94 -0.10 -9.28 0.60
CA GLN A 94 -0.60 -8.14 -0.15
C GLN A 94 -0.09 -6.80 0.38
N LYS A 95 0.31 -6.71 1.65
CA LYS A 95 0.92 -5.49 2.21
C LYS A 95 2.26 -5.18 1.54
N CYS A 96 3.09 -6.20 1.35
CA CYS A 96 4.36 -6.07 0.62
C CYS A 96 4.14 -5.97 -0.89
N HIS A 97 3.27 -6.79 -1.47
CA HIS A 97 3.04 -6.78 -2.92
C HIS A 97 2.49 -5.44 -3.40
N LYS A 98 1.59 -4.83 -2.61
CA LYS A 98 1.12 -3.46 -2.86
C LYS A 98 2.25 -2.42 -2.74
N TYR A 99 3.12 -2.55 -1.75
CA TYR A 99 4.24 -1.62 -1.54
C TYR A 99 5.23 -1.62 -2.71
N VAL A 100 5.54 -2.79 -3.25
CA VAL A 100 6.53 -2.94 -4.34
C VAL A 100 5.90 -3.06 -5.74
N ALA A 101 4.58 -2.86 -5.85
CA ALA A 101 3.81 -3.06 -7.08
C ALA A 101 4.02 -4.44 -7.75
N ALA A 102 4.15 -5.50 -6.94
CA ALA A 102 4.19 -6.87 -7.42
C ALA A 102 2.79 -7.40 -7.74
N LYS A 103 2.74 -8.47 -8.55
CA LYS A 103 1.50 -9.17 -8.88
C LYS A 103 0.77 -9.61 -7.60
N GLU A 104 -0.52 -9.31 -7.50
CA GLU A 104 -1.35 -9.74 -6.39
C GLU A 104 -1.50 -11.27 -6.34
N ILE A 105 -1.56 -11.81 -5.12
CA ILE A 105 -1.80 -13.23 -4.90
C ILE A 105 -3.32 -13.47 -4.86
N ASN A 106 -3.85 -14.14 -5.87
CA ASN A 106 -5.27 -14.46 -5.99
C ASN A 106 -5.44 -15.96 -6.31
N LEU A 107 -5.53 -16.76 -5.26
CA LEU A 107 -5.85 -18.20 -5.33
C LEU A 107 -7.20 -18.44 -4.65
N ALA A 108 -8.11 -19.10 -5.35
CA ALA A 108 -9.48 -19.35 -4.88
C ALA A 108 -9.49 -20.11 -3.55
N GLU A 109 -8.55 -21.02 -3.35
CA GLU A 109 -8.42 -21.80 -2.11
C GLU A 109 -8.08 -20.94 -0.90
N ALA A 110 -7.29 -19.87 -1.06
CA ALA A 110 -6.98 -18.97 0.03
C ALA A 110 -8.22 -18.21 0.52
N ALA A 111 -9.16 -17.89 -0.38
CA ALA A 111 -10.43 -17.30 -0.01
C ALA A 111 -11.27 -18.25 0.85
N PHE A 112 -11.15 -19.57 0.66
CA PHE A 112 -11.84 -20.56 1.47
C PHE A 112 -11.18 -20.75 2.85
N ILE A 113 -9.84 -20.84 2.89
CA ILE A 113 -9.08 -21.03 4.15
C ILE A 113 -9.26 -19.82 5.08
N TRP A 114 -9.24 -18.60 4.52
CA TRP A 114 -9.22 -17.35 5.28
C TRP A 114 -10.55 -16.58 5.24
N ALA A 115 -11.65 -17.23 4.84
CA ALA A 115 -12.97 -16.60 4.63
C ALA A 115 -13.52 -15.83 5.84
N SER A 116 -13.19 -16.28 7.05
CA SER A 116 -13.64 -15.65 8.30
C SER A 116 -12.86 -14.39 8.64
N GLU A 117 -11.56 -14.35 8.35
CA GLU A 117 -10.67 -13.24 8.76
C GLU A 117 -10.82 -11.99 7.89
N GLY A 118 -11.48 -12.10 6.73
CA GLY A 118 -11.77 -10.96 5.85
C GLY A 118 -12.95 -10.09 6.30
N LYS A 119 -13.74 -10.52 7.30
CA LYS A 119 -14.96 -9.82 7.74
C LYS A 119 -14.79 -8.97 9.00
N ASP A 120 -13.62 -9.06 9.65
CA ASP A 120 -13.42 -8.51 11.00
C ASP A 120 -12.61 -7.21 11.00
N GLY A 121 -12.31 -6.66 9.83
CA GLY A 121 -11.68 -5.35 9.66
C GLY A 121 -12.65 -4.20 10.00
N LYS A 122 -12.97 -4.05 11.28
CA LYS A 122 -13.37 -2.78 11.88
C LYS A 122 -12.15 -2.05 12.42
#